data_AF-A0A923BES0-F1
#
_entry.id   AF-A0A923BES0-F1
#
_cell.length_a   1.000
_cell.length_b   1.000
_cell.length_c   1.000
_cell.angle_alpha   90.00
_cell.angle_beta   90.00
_cell.angle_gamma   90.00
#
_symmetry.space_group_name_H-M   'P 1'
#
loop_
_entity.id
_entity.type
_entity.pdbx_description
1 polymer ?
#
loop_
_entity_poly.entity_id
_entity_poly.type
_entity_poly.pdbx_seq_one_letter_code
_entity_poly.pdbx_strand_id
1 'polypeptide(L)'
;DARAFERFLPGADGARALAALLDRFAIEVPFRELQVVLRREDVGGARLDGAVRLGLDGFLCPRAGRRDRDDVCYLLDSIGPVE
;
A
#
# COMPACT_ATOMS: atom_id res chain seq x y z
N ASP A 1 7.53 5.11 -8.62
CA ASP A 1 8.42 5.95 -7.80
C ASP A 1 7.90 6.01 -6.36
N ALA A 2 8.75 6.41 -5.40
CA ALA A 2 8.44 6.40 -3.96
C ALA A 2 7.24 7.30 -3.58
N ARG A 3 7.08 8.46 -4.23
CA ARG A 3 5.97 9.38 -3.94
C ARG A 3 4.64 8.82 -4.40
N ALA A 4 4.62 8.11 -5.53
CA ALA A 4 3.44 7.39 -5.99
C ALA A 4 3.05 6.29 -4.98
N PHE A 5 4.02 5.56 -4.44
CA PHE A 5 3.80 4.56 -3.41
C PHE A 5 3.23 5.15 -2.12
N GLU A 6 3.81 6.23 -1.60
CA GLU A 6 3.37 6.89 -0.36
C GLU A 6 1.89 7.30 -0.39
N ARG A 7 1.39 7.71 -1.55
CA ARG A 7 -0.04 8.06 -1.73
C ARG A 7 -0.99 6.87 -1.53
N PHE A 8 -0.49 5.65 -1.66
CA PHE A 8 -1.24 4.41 -1.46
C PHE A 8 -0.86 3.71 -0.17
N LEU A 9 -0.21 4.39 0.78
CA LEU A 9 -0.13 3.89 2.14
C LEU A 9 -1.51 3.92 2.81
N PRO A 10 -1.76 3.05 3.80
CA PRO A 10 -2.99 3.06 4.59
C PRO A 10 -3.38 4.46 5.04
N GLY A 11 -4.61 4.88 4.71
CA GLY A 11 -5.17 6.18 5.06
C GLY A 11 -4.63 7.38 4.26
N ALA A 12 -3.69 7.19 3.32
CA ALA A 12 -3.21 8.26 2.46
C ALA A 12 -4.22 8.63 1.36
N ASP A 13 -4.03 9.80 0.73
CA ASP A 13 -5.01 10.39 -0.19
C ASP A 13 -5.33 9.50 -1.41
N GLY A 14 -4.34 8.79 -1.95
CA GLY A 14 -4.55 7.86 -3.07
C GLY A 14 -5.40 6.66 -2.67
N ALA A 15 -5.15 6.09 -1.48
CA ALA A 15 -5.94 4.99 -0.94
C ALA A 15 -7.41 5.40 -0.69
N ARG A 16 -7.63 6.59 -0.10
CA ARG A 16 -8.97 7.15 0.14
C ARG A 16 -9.72 7.43 -1.16
N ALA A 17 -9.04 8.02 -2.14
CA ALA A 17 -9.63 8.29 -3.45
C ALA A 17 -10.03 7.00 -4.18
N LEU A 18 -9.21 5.94 -4.06
CA LEU A 18 -9.54 4.63 -4.62
C LEU A 18 -10.76 4.02 -3.93
N ALA A 19 -10.83 4.05 -2.60
CA ALA A 19 -11.99 3.55 -1.85
C ALA A 19 -13.29 4.26 -2.28
N ALA A 20 -13.28 5.59 -2.35
CA ALA A 20 -14.42 6.39 -2.78
C ALA A 20 -14.83 6.13 -4.24
N LEU A 21 -13.86 5.87 -5.13
CA LEU A 21 -14.12 5.47 -6.51
C LEU A 21 -14.83 4.11 -6.56
N LEU A 22 -14.35 3.13 -5.78
CA LEU A 22 -14.94 1.79 -5.72
C LEU A 22 -16.37 1.82 -5.13
N ASP A 23 -16.62 2.65 -4.11
CA ASP A 23 -17.97 2.85 -3.54
C ASP A 23 -18.98 3.30 -4.60
N ARG A 24 -18.55 4.10 -5.58
CA ARG A 24 -19.43 4.61 -6.65
C ARG A 24 -19.94 3.52 -7.59
N PHE A 25 -19.26 2.38 -7.70
CA PHE A 25 -19.66 1.31 -8.61
C PHE A 25 -20.77 0.40 -8.04
N ALA A 26 -21.31 0.72 -6.85
CA ALA A 26 -22.41 0.00 -6.21
C ALA A 26 -22.17 -1.53 -6.15
N ILE A 27 -20.92 -1.94 -6.04
CA ILE A 27 -20.55 -3.34 -5.83
C ILE A 27 -20.55 -3.55 -4.32
N GLU A 28 -21.54 -4.27 -3.81
CA GLU A 28 -21.55 -4.72 -2.41
C GLU A 28 -20.44 -5.76 -2.20
N VAL A 29 -19.24 -5.28 -1.92
CA VAL A 29 -18.11 -6.13 -1.52
C VAL A 29 -17.81 -5.84 -0.05
N PRO A 30 -17.98 -6.82 0.86
CA PRO A 30 -17.82 -6.58 2.30
C PRO A 30 -16.37 -6.23 2.68
N PHE A 31 -15.40 -6.73 1.92
CA PHE A 31 -13.97 -6.48 2.16
C PHE A 31 -13.27 -6.19 0.84
N ARG A 32 -12.45 -5.14 0.84
CA ARG A 32 -11.67 -4.72 -0.32
C ARG A 32 -10.22 -4.68 0.11
N GLU A 33 -9.36 -5.43 -0.56
CA GLU A 33 -7.92 -5.41 -0.31
C GLU A 33 -7.22 -4.64 -1.44
N LEU A 34 -6.31 -3.76 -1.06
CA LEU A 34 -5.37 -3.15 -1.99
C LEU A 34 -4.02 -3.84 -1.84
N GLN A 35 -3.57 -4.47 -2.92
CA GLN A 35 -2.21 -4.98 -3.07
C GLN A 35 -1.41 -3.99 -3.93
N VAL A 36 -0.32 -3.46 -3.38
CA VAL A 36 0.58 -2.55 -4.11
C VAL A 36 1.79 -3.34 -4.58
N VAL A 37 2.01 -3.38 -5.90
CA VAL A 37 3.17 -4.03 -6.49
C VAL A 37 4.27 -3.01 -6.73
N LEU A 38 5.41 -3.21 -6.06
CA LEU A 38 6.57 -2.33 -6.14
C LEU A 38 7.62 -2.92 -7.07
N ARG A 39 8.09 -2.10 -8.01
CA ARG A 39 9.18 -2.50 -8.91
C ARG A 39 10.41 -2.85 -8.10
N ARG A 40 11.04 -3.98 -8.40
CA ARG A 40 12.22 -4.45 -7.65
C ARG A 40 13.35 -3.41 -7.60
N GLU A 41 13.53 -2.62 -8.65
CA GLU A 41 14.58 -1.60 -8.73
C GLU A 41 14.31 -0.38 -7.81
N ASP A 42 13.05 -0.19 -7.41
CA ASP A 42 12.63 0.92 -6.56
C ASP A 42 12.59 0.53 -5.06
N VAL A 43 12.87 -0.73 -4.72
CA VAL A 43 12.78 -1.24 -3.34
C VAL A 43 14.16 -1.34 -2.69
N GLY A 44 14.47 -0.39 -1.81
CA GLY A 44 15.65 -0.41 -0.95
C GLY A 44 15.45 -1.26 0.30
N GLY A 45 16.55 -1.86 0.80
CA GLY A 45 16.56 -2.51 2.10
C GLY A 45 16.55 -1.49 3.24
N ALA A 46 15.70 -1.70 4.23
CA ALA A 46 15.67 -0.92 5.47
C ALA A 46 17.00 -1.06 6.23
N ARG A 47 17.41 0.02 6.89
CA ARG A 47 18.57 0.06 7.78
C ARG A 47 18.14 0.42 9.19
N LEU A 48 18.87 -0.07 10.19
CA LEU A 48 18.56 0.15 11.61
C LEU A 48 18.72 1.62 12.05
N ASP A 49 19.50 2.41 11.30
CA ASP A 49 19.70 3.85 11.50
C ASP A 49 18.78 4.70 10.59
N GLY A 50 17.82 4.08 9.90
CA GLY A 50 16.88 4.76 9.01
C GLY A 50 15.59 5.23 9.70
N ALA A 51 14.80 6.03 8.99
CA ALA A 51 13.51 6.56 9.44
C ALA A 51 12.28 5.81 8.89
N VAL A 52 12.47 4.57 8.42
CA VAL A 52 11.40 3.78 7.77
C VAL A 52 10.61 2.95 8.78
N ARG A 53 9.36 2.66 8.43
CA ARG A 53 8.43 1.80 9.17
C ARG A 53 8.42 0.42 8.52
N LEU A 54 9.00 -0.56 9.22
CA LEU A 54 9.08 -1.93 8.72
C LEU A 54 7.69 -2.50 8.42
N GLY A 55 7.56 -3.12 7.24
CA GLY A 55 6.29 -3.70 6.78
C GLY A 55 5.27 -2.68 6.26
N LEU A 56 5.61 -1.39 6.28
CA LEU A 56 4.73 -0.32 5.81
C LEU A 56 5.36 0.48 4.67
N ASP A 57 6.51 1.12 4.92
CA ASP A 57 7.29 1.84 3.90
C ASP A 57 8.79 1.46 3.90
N GLY A 58 9.18 0.49 4.74
CA GLY A 58 10.51 -0.10 4.78
C GLY A 58 10.46 -1.63 4.75
N PHE A 59 11.45 -2.24 4.08
CA PHE A 59 11.46 -3.68 3.82
C PHE A 59 12.79 -4.32 4.22
N LEU A 60 12.73 -5.51 4.82
CA LEU A 60 13.91 -6.35 4.96
C LEU A 60 14.17 -7.04 3.62
N CYS A 61 15.28 -6.69 2.97
CA CYS A 61 15.69 -7.25 1.68
C CYS A 61 16.98 -8.06 1.85
N PRO A 62 16.92 -9.30 2.37
CA PRO A 62 18.11 -10.13 2.59
C PRO A 62 18.83 -10.53 1.29
N ARG A 63 18.18 -10.41 0.13
CA ARG A 63 18.77 -10.50 -1.22
C ARG A 63 17.99 -9.59 -2.18
N ALA A 64 18.64 -9.06 -3.22
CA ALA A 64 17.95 -8.37 -4.31
C ALA A 64 16.90 -9.33 -4.92
N GLY A 65 15.63 -9.03 -4.71
CA GLY A 65 14.52 -9.85 -5.19
C GLY A 65 14.60 -10.00 -6.71
N ARG A 66 14.40 -11.23 -7.21
CA ARG A 66 14.37 -11.47 -8.67
C ARG A 66 13.10 -10.93 -9.33
N ARG A 67 12.06 -10.65 -8.54
CA ARG A 67 10.71 -10.22 -8.93
C ARG A 67 10.35 -8.93 -8.20
N ASP A 68 9.42 -8.18 -8.78
CA ASP A 68 8.69 -7.10 -8.12
C ASP A 68 8.07 -7.58 -6.80
N ARG A 69 8.05 -6.68 -5.82
CA ARG A 69 7.53 -6.96 -4.49
C ARG A 69 6.01 -6.81 -4.49
N ASP A 70 5.32 -7.87 -4.10
CA ASP A 70 3.86 -7.96 -4.08
C ASP A 70 3.29 -8.32 -2.70
N ASP A 71 4.08 -8.22 -1.64
CA ASP A 71 3.66 -8.55 -0.27
C ASP A 71 3.14 -7.34 0.54
N VAL A 72 2.95 -6.18 -0.12
CA VAL A 72 2.31 -5.02 0.49
C VAL A 72 0.81 -5.07 0.20
N CYS A 73 0.04 -5.55 1.18
CA CYS A 73 -1.42 -5.58 1.10
C CYS A 73 -2.06 -5.07 2.39
N TYR A 74 -3.22 -4.43 2.26
CA TYR A 74 -4.04 -4.01 3.39
C TYR A 74 -5.51 -3.82 2.96
N LEU A 75 -6.40 -3.87 3.95
CA LEU A 75 -7.82 -3.61 3.72
C LEU A 75 -8.07 -2.12 3.50
N LEU A 76 -8.81 -1.80 2.45
CA LEU A 76 -9.33 -0.45 2.26
C LEU A 76 -10.45 -0.21 3.28
N ASP A 77 -10.31 0.88 4.03
CA ASP A 77 -11.38 1.36 4.89
C ASP A 77 -12.57 1.72 4.00
N SER A 78 -13.69 1.06 4.24
CA SER A 78 -14.98 1.49 3.69
C SER A 78 -15.32 2.84 4.33
N ILE A 79 -15.78 3.80 3.53
CA ILE A 79 -16.50 4.95 4.08
C ILE A 79 -17.88 4.42 4.49
N GLY A 80 -17.93 3.71 5.62
CA GLY A 80 -19.20 3.50 6.32
C GLY A 80 -19.74 4.87 6.75
N PRO A 81 -21.07 5.01 6.93
CA PRO A 81 -21.60 6.25 7.46
C PRO A 81 -20.90 6.55 8.80
N VAL A 82 -20.43 7.79 8.94
CA VAL A 82 -20.07 8.34 10.25
C VAL A 82 -21.39 8.42 11.02
N GLU A 83 -21.57 7.59 12.05
CA GLU A 83 -22.64 7.78 13.03
C GLU A 83 -22.47 9.11 13.79
#